data_AF-A0A4U0UPF3-F1
#
_entry.id   AF-A0A4U0UPF3-F1
#
_cell.length_a   1.000
_cell.length_b   1.000
_cell.length_c   1.000
_cell.angle_alpha   90.00
_cell.angle_beta   90.00
_cell.angle_gamma   90.00
#
_symmetry.space_group_name_H-M   'P 1'
#
loop_
_entity.id
_entity.type
_entity.pdbx_description
1 polymer ?
#
loop_
_entity_poly.entity_id
_entity_poly.type
_entity_poly.pdbx_seq_one_letter_code
_entity_poly.pdbx_strand_id
1 'polypeptide(L)'
;MRNPEALQVEQLAILKEQIDSPAGNVDFSKGFKTIGLPPSLDTYRDATRYAHIRYLKCCESLNRLYDDIRKMRRQALLNKVKATGSALRMSELSALKMDKISGLPDLKIGDESWIQGVAKGWLQKEVARAVVARRMLDEERDRLLPISEEAATAEPASR
;
A
#
# COMPACT_ATOMS: atom_id res chain seq x y z
N MET A 1 -15.07 19.49 -31.81
CA MET A 1 -14.41 18.19 -31.50
C MET A 1 -13.55 18.38 -30.26
N ARG A 2 -13.55 17.43 -29.31
CA ARG A 2 -12.67 17.49 -28.13
C ARG A 2 -11.22 17.17 -28.56
N ASN A 3 -10.24 17.83 -27.95
CA ASN A 3 -8.82 17.63 -28.22
C ASN A 3 -8.39 16.20 -27.78
N PRO A 4 -7.77 15.38 -28.64
CA PRO A 4 -7.26 14.05 -28.30
C PRO A 4 -6.36 13.98 -27.05
N GLU A 5 -5.50 14.98 -26.84
CA GLU A 5 -4.63 15.03 -25.66
C GLU A 5 -5.44 15.23 -24.37
N ALA A 6 -6.41 16.14 -24.41
CA ALA A 6 -7.30 16.38 -23.28
C ALA A 6 -8.10 15.13 -22.91
N LEU A 7 -8.51 14.35 -23.92
CA LEU A 7 -9.21 13.07 -23.70
C LEU A 7 -8.29 12.03 -23.03
N GLN A 8 -7.01 11.96 -23.41
CA GLN A 8 -6.06 11.05 -22.75
C GLN A 8 -5.80 11.43 -21.28
N VAL A 9 -5.72 12.74 -20.98
CA VAL A 9 -5.59 13.24 -19.61
C VAL A 9 -6.82 12.85 -18.78
N GLU A 10 -8.03 13.00 -19.34
CA GLU A 10 -9.28 12.62 -18.68
C GLU A 10 -9.36 11.10 -18.44
N GLN A 11 -8.92 10.28 -19.40
CA GLN A 11 -8.83 8.82 -19.25
C GLN A 11 -7.86 8.42 -18.12
N LEU A 12 -6.69 9.04 -18.06
CA LEU A 12 -5.72 8.78 -17.02
C LEU A 12 -6.28 9.18 -15.65
N ALA A 13 -7.00 10.30 -15.56
CA ALA A 13 -7.65 10.73 -14.32
C ALA A 13 -8.66 9.69 -13.81
N ILE A 14 -9.53 9.18 -14.69
CA ILE A 14 -10.49 8.12 -14.34
C ILE A 14 -9.78 6.85 -13.84
N LEU A 15 -8.66 6.47 -14.45
CA LEU A 15 -7.88 5.32 -13.97
C LEU A 15 -7.24 5.60 -12.61
N LYS A 16 -6.68 6.79 -12.38
CA LYS A 16 -6.09 7.19 -11.10
C LYS A 16 -7.13 7.19 -9.98
N GLU A 17 -8.32 7.72 -10.22
CA GLU A 17 -9.43 7.67 -9.25
C GLU A 17 -9.78 6.24 -8.86
N GLN A 18 -9.82 5.32 -9.83
CA GLN A 18 -10.08 3.91 -9.56
C GLN A 18 -8.92 3.23 -8.82
N ILE A 19 -7.68 3.57 -9.16
CA ILE A 19 -6.48 3.07 -8.44
C ILE A 19 -6.50 3.52 -6.98
N ASP A 20 -6.97 4.74 -6.72
CA ASP A 20 -7.04 5.33 -5.39
C ASP A 20 -8.26 4.86 -4.58
N SER A 21 -9.29 4.35 -5.25
CA SER A 21 -10.50 3.84 -4.62
C SER A 21 -10.19 2.70 -3.62
N PRO A 22 -10.78 2.72 -2.41
CA PRO A 22 -10.60 1.65 -1.42
C PRO A 22 -11.27 0.34 -1.83
N ALA A 23 -12.12 0.34 -2.88
CA ALA A 23 -12.81 -0.86 -3.35
C ALA A 23 -11.84 -1.98 -3.81
N GLY A 24 -10.61 -1.62 -4.19
CA GLY A 24 -9.59 -2.60 -4.59
C GLY A 24 -9.86 -3.26 -5.94
N ASN A 25 -10.61 -2.59 -6.82
CA ASN A 25 -10.90 -3.06 -8.17
C ASN A 25 -10.81 -1.92 -9.20
N VAL A 26 -10.55 -2.27 -10.46
CA VAL A 26 -10.47 -1.31 -11.56
C VAL A 26 -11.36 -1.80 -12.70
N ASP A 27 -12.35 -0.99 -13.08
CA ASP A 27 -13.13 -1.19 -14.29
C ASP A 27 -12.46 -0.45 -15.46
N PHE A 28 -11.69 -1.19 -16.26
CA PHE A 28 -11.02 -0.65 -17.44
C PHE A 28 -11.98 -0.25 -18.57
N SER A 29 -13.27 -0.60 -18.48
CA SER A 29 -14.30 -0.15 -19.42
C SER A 29 -14.92 1.20 -19.03
N LYS A 30 -14.75 1.64 -17.77
CA LYS A 30 -15.36 2.88 -17.25
C LYS A 30 -14.99 4.10 -18.09
N GLY A 31 -13.71 4.25 -18.41
CA GLY A 31 -13.23 5.36 -19.23
C GLY A 31 -13.83 5.38 -20.65
N PHE A 32 -14.03 4.21 -21.27
CA PHE A 32 -14.71 4.10 -22.56
C PHE A 32 -16.19 4.49 -22.45
N LYS A 33 -16.90 4.01 -21.42
CA LYS A 33 -18.31 4.35 -21.19
C LYS A 33 -18.53 5.85 -20.94
N THR A 34 -17.61 6.51 -20.24
CA THR A 34 -17.72 7.93 -19.88
C THR A 34 -17.34 8.86 -21.03
N ILE A 35 -16.24 8.57 -21.72
CA ILE A 35 -15.63 9.51 -22.69
C ILE A 35 -15.91 9.08 -24.15
N GLY A 36 -16.33 7.83 -24.37
CA GLY A 36 -16.63 7.28 -25.70
C GLY A 36 -15.42 6.73 -26.45
N LEU A 37 -14.22 6.73 -25.84
CA LEU A 37 -12.97 6.26 -26.44
C LEU A 37 -12.18 5.42 -25.43
N PRO A 38 -11.52 4.32 -25.85
CA PRO A 38 -10.73 3.52 -24.93
C PRO A 38 -9.42 4.24 -24.57
N PRO A 39 -8.85 4.01 -23.37
CA PRO A 39 -7.52 4.51 -23.04
C PRO A 39 -6.47 4.00 -24.03
N SER A 40 -5.52 4.87 -24.38
CA SER A 40 -4.36 4.52 -25.22
C SER A 40 -3.40 3.61 -24.47
N LEU A 41 -2.44 3.01 -25.19
CA LEU A 41 -1.40 2.20 -24.57
C LEU A 41 -0.57 3.03 -23.58
N ASP A 42 -0.19 4.26 -23.95
CA ASP A 42 0.56 5.17 -23.09
C ASP A 42 -0.20 5.52 -21.82
N THR A 43 -1.52 5.73 -21.92
CA THR A 43 -2.36 5.93 -20.74
C THR A 43 -2.30 4.74 -19.77
N TYR A 44 -2.23 3.50 -20.27
CA TYR A 44 -2.06 2.33 -19.40
C TYR A 44 -0.66 2.23 -18.80
N ARG A 45 0.39 2.65 -19.53
CA ARG A 45 1.76 2.71 -19.00
C ARG A 45 1.83 3.70 -17.83
N ASP A 46 1.25 4.89 -18.01
CA ASP A 46 1.17 5.90 -16.96
C ASP A 46 0.34 5.45 -15.76
N ALA A 47 -0.79 4.79 -16.01
CA ALA A 47 -1.60 4.20 -14.94
C ALA A 47 -0.84 3.10 -14.17
N THR A 48 -0.02 2.31 -14.87
CA THR A 48 0.83 1.27 -14.25
C THR A 48 1.87 1.90 -13.33
N ARG A 49 2.62 2.90 -13.82
CA ARG A 49 3.59 3.65 -13.00
C ARG A 49 2.92 4.28 -11.78
N TYR A 50 1.75 4.87 -11.99
CA TYR A 50 0.99 5.47 -10.91
C TYR A 50 0.59 4.43 -9.85
N ALA A 51 0.05 3.28 -10.26
CA ALA A 51 -0.31 2.19 -9.35
C ALA A 51 0.90 1.67 -8.57
N HIS A 52 2.05 1.50 -9.22
CA HIS A 52 3.31 1.12 -8.58
C HIS A 52 3.75 2.15 -7.52
N ILE A 53 3.70 3.45 -7.83
CA ILE A 53 4.02 4.52 -6.87
C ILE A 53 3.08 4.46 -5.65
N ARG A 54 1.77 4.26 -5.87
CA ARG A 54 0.79 4.16 -4.77
C ARG A 54 1.03 2.95 -3.89
N TYR A 55 1.34 1.80 -4.50
CA TYR A 55 1.71 0.59 -3.78
C TYR A 55 2.96 0.81 -2.92
N LEU A 56 4.04 1.34 -3.50
CA LEU A 56 5.29 1.61 -2.78
C LEU A 56 5.10 2.55 -1.58
N LYS A 57 4.34 3.64 -1.77
CA LYS A 57 4.00 4.55 -0.66
C LYS A 57 3.28 3.84 0.48
N CYS A 58 2.36 2.93 0.16
CA CYS A 58 1.65 2.15 1.18
C CYS A 58 2.61 1.18 1.92
N CYS A 59 3.52 0.52 1.20
CA CYS A 59 4.58 -0.29 1.82
C CYS A 59 5.45 0.52 2.78
N GLU A 60 5.86 1.72 2.39
CA GLU A 60 6.65 2.62 3.25
C GLU A 60 5.89 3.00 4.53
N SER A 61 4.62 3.40 4.41
CA SER A 61 3.75 3.71 5.55
C SER A 61 3.59 2.51 6.48
N LEU A 62 3.36 1.31 5.93
CA LEU A 62 3.17 0.10 6.73
C LEU A 62 4.46 -0.33 7.44
N ASN A 63 5.62 -0.24 6.78
CA ASN A 63 6.90 -0.52 7.41
C ASN A 63 7.18 0.41 8.59
N ARG A 64 6.83 1.71 8.47
CA ARG A 64 6.94 2.65 9.60
C ARG A 64 6.05 2.23 10.77
N LEU A 65 4.79 1.85 10.52
CA LEU A 65 3.89 1.35 11.57
C LEU A 65 4.46 0.11 12.28
N TYR A 66 4.99 -0.86 11.54
CA TYR A 66 5.65 -2.02 12.15
C TYR A 66 6.83 -1.63 13.03
N ASP A 67 7.68 -0.71 12.56
CA ASP A 67 8.85 -0.24 13.30
C ASP A 67 8.44 0.50 14.57
N ASP A 68 7.39 1.33 14.51
CA ASP A 68 6.90 2.09 15.66
C ASP A 68 6.29 1.16 16.71
N ILE A 69 5.44 0.20 16.31
CA ILE A 69 4.90 -0.83 17.21
C ILE A 69 6.05 -1.61 17.88
N ARG A 70 7.08 -1.98 17.11
CA ARG A 70 8.23 -2.71 17.64
C ARG A 70 9.01 -1.88 18.66
N LYS A 71 9.24 -0.60 18.39
CA LYS A 71 9.91 0.33 19.31
C LYS A 71 9.11 0.47 20.61
N MET A 72 7.79 0.68 20.51
CA MET A 72 6.92 0.82 21.68
C MET A 72 6.93 -0.43 22.55
N ARG A 73 6.77 -1.62 21.96
CA ARG A 73 6.85 -2.90 22.71
C ARG A 73 8.20 -3.07 23.39
N ARG A 74 9.30 -2.72 22.71
CA ARG A 74 10.65 -2.77 23.31
C ARG A 74 10.76 -1.81 24.50
N GLN A 75 10.24 -0.60 24.38
CA GLN A 75 10.28 0.39 25.46
C GLN A 75 9.46 -0.06 26.68
N ALA A 76 8.27 -0.64 26.47
CA ALA A 76 7.45 -1.20 27.54
C ALA A 76 8.19 -2.32 28.31
N LEU A 77 8.88 -3.21 27.60
CA LEU A 77 9.70 -4.26 28.23
C LEU A 77 10.86 -3.66 29.05
N LEU A 78 11.56 -2.65 28.53
CA LEU A 78 12.62 -1.96 29.26
C LEU A 78 12.09 -1.28 30.54
N ASN A 79 10.93 -0.63 30.47
CA ASN A 79 10.29 -0.01 31.64
C ASN A 79 9.90 -1.05 32.69
N LYS A 80 9.40 -2.21 32.27
CA LYS A 80 9.09 -3.33 33.17
C LYS A 80 10.33 -3.84 33.91
N VAL A 81 11.46 -4.02 33.20
CA VAL A 81 12.72 -4.44 33.83
C VAL A 81 13.19 -3.41 34.85
N LYS A 82 13.11 -2.11 34.51
CA LYS A 82 13.46 -1.02 35.44
C LYS A 82 12.58 -1.00 36.69
N ALA A 83 11.27 -1.20 36.53
CA ALA A 83 10.32 -1.16 37.64
C ALA A 83 10.40 -2.38 38.57
N THR A 84 10.66 -3.57 38.01
CA THR A 84 10.62 -4.84 38.76
C THR A 84 11.98 -5.42 39.11
N GLY A 85 13.06 -4.90 38.51
CA GLY A 85 14.41 -5.45 38.62
C GLY A 85 14.58 -6.85 38.02
N SER A 86 13.55 -7.39 37.38
CA SER A 86 13.51 -8.78 36.91
C SER A 86 13.97 -8.91 35.46
N ALA A 87 14.66 -10.01 35.15
CA ALA A 87 15.02 -10.36 33.79
C ALA A 87 13.79 -10.68 32.93
N LEU A 88 13.85 -10.37 31.63
CA LEU A 88 12.79 -10.65 30.67
C LEU A 88 12.73 -12.15 30.34
N ARG A 89 11.52 -12.68 30.19
CA ARG A 89 11.28 -14.05 29.73
C ARG A 89 11.42 -14.14 28.21
N MET A 90 11.81 -15.30 27.70
CA MET A 90 11.94 -15.55 26.25
C MET A 90 10.62 -15.36 25.49
N SER A 91 9.47 -15.63 26.12
CA SER A 91 8.15 -15.38 25.54
C SER A 91 7.89 -13.89 25.28
N GLU A 92 8.37 -13.01 26.17
CA GLU A 92 8.22 -11.55 26.05
C GLU A 92 9.10 -11.00 24.92
N LEU A 93 10.32 -11.52 24.79
CA LEU A 93 11.20 -11.19 23.69
C LEU A 93 10.66 -11.70 22.34
N SER A 94 10.01 -12.86 22.34
CA SER A 94 9.41 -13.44 21.13
C SER A 94 8.23 -12.60 20.63
N ALA A 95 7.47 -11.95 21.53
CA ALA A 95 6.38 -11.03 21.19
C ALA A 95 6.84 -9.72 20.50
N LEU A 96 8.16 -9.44 20.45
CA LEU A 96 8.72 -8.36 19.63
C LEU A 96 8.77 -8.71 18.14
N LYS A 97 8.68 -9.99 17.79
CA LYS A 97 8.54 -10.41 16.39
C LYS A 97 7.11 -10.11 15.95
N MET A 98 7.00 -9.43 14.81
CA MET A 98 5.74 -9.14 14.15
C MET A 98 5.64 -10.00 12.91
N ASP A 99 4.54 -10.73 12.77
CA ASP A 99 4.22 -11.39 11.51
C ASP A 99 3.84 -10.31 10.50
N LYS A 100 4.61 -10.27 9.41
CA LYS A 100 4.35 -9.35 8.29
C LYS A 100 3.28 -9.94 7.39
N ILE A 101 2.53 -9.08 6.73
CA ILE A 101 1.60 -9.49 5.68
C ILE A 101 2.31 -10.38 4.64
N SER A 102 1.63 -11.44 4.22
CA SER A 102 2.12 -12.40 3.22
C SER A 102 1.12 -12.52 2.07
N GLY A 103 1.54 -13.17 0.97
CA GLY A 103 0.67 -13.39 -0.20
C GLY A 103 0.49 -12.17 -1.11
N LEU A 104 1.34 -11.14 -0.98
CA LEU A 104 1.33 -10.00 -1.90
C LEU A 104 1.66 -10.46 -3.34
N PRO A 105 0.94 -9.97 -4.36
CA PRO A 105 1.23 -10.26 -5.76
C PRO A 105 2.68 -9.90 -6.14
N ASP A 106 3.30 -10.69 -7.02
CA ASP A 106 4.55 -10.30 -7.70
C ASP A 106 4.26 -9.18 -8.70
N LEU A 107 4.84 -8.00 -8.44
CA LEU A 107 4.69 -6.78 -9.24
C LEU A 107 6.01 -6.45 -9.92
N LYS A 108 5.95 -6.00 -11.18
CA LYS A 108 7.11 -5.56 -11.97
C LYS A 108 7.52 -4.12 -11.64
N ILE A 109 7.64 -3.83 -10.35
CA ILE A 109 8.00 -2.50 -9.86
C ILE A 109 9.37 -2.08 -10.42
N GLY A 110 9.42 -0.91 -11.06
CA GLY A 110 10.66 -0.30 -11.54
C GLY A 110 11.21 -0.90 -12.84
N ASP A 111 10.56 -1.90 -13.43
CA ASP A 111 10.93 -2.43 -14.74
C ASP A 111 10.31 -1.60 -15.87
N GLU A 112 10.92 -0.44 -16.13
CA GLU A 112 10.48 0.47 -17.19
C GLU A 112 10.58 -0.18 -18.58
N SER A 113 11.56 -1.07 -18.79
CA SER A 113 11.70 -1.78 -20.05
C SER A 113 10.51 -2.70 -20.32
N TRP A 114 10.02 -3.38 -19.29
CA TRP A 114 8.83 -4.20 -19.35
C TRP A 114 7.58 -3.35 -19.61
N ILE A 115 7.38 -2.26 -18.85
CA ILE A 115 6.24 -1.34 -19.02
C ILE A 115 6.14 -0.83 -20.46
N GLN A 116 7.28 -0.51 -21.08
CA GLN A 116 7.33 -0.07 -22.48
C GLN A 116 7.09 -1.22 -23.47
N GLY A 117 7.62 -2.41 -23.20
CA GLY A 117 7.59 -3.55 -24.12
C GLY A 117 6.30 -4.37 -24.13
N VAL A 118 5.45 -4.29 -23.09
CA VAL A 118 4.28 -5.15 -22.97
C VAL A 118 3.01 -4.64 -23.62
N ALA A 119 2.16 -5.58 -24.03
CA ALA A 119 0.83 -5.29 -24.56
C ALA A 119 -0.14 -4.79 -23.47
N LYS A 120 -1.16 -4.03 -23.89
CA LYS A 120 -2.22 -3.45 -23.04
C LYS A 120 -2.80 -4.41 -22.01
N GLY A 121 -3.11 -5.64 -22.38
CA GLY A 121 -3.71 -6.63 -21.46
C GLY A 121 -2.82 -6.98 -20.28
N TRP A 122 -1.49 -6.91 -20.42
CA TRP A 122 -0.55 -7.13 -19.33
C TRP A 122 -0.47 -5.94 -18.39
N LEU A 123 -0.48 -4.72 -18.93
CA LEU A 123 -0.56 -3.49 -18.11
C LEU A 123 -1.85 -3.44 -17.28
N GLN A 124 -2.98 -3.84 -17.85
CA GLN A 124 -4.25 -3.93 -17.12
C GLN A 124 -4.17 -4.93 -15.96
N LYS A 125 -3.60 -6.12 -16.19
CA LYS A 125 -3.39 -7.12 -15.13
C LYS A 125 -2.45 -6.59 -14.04
N GLU A 126 -1.40 -5.88 -14.42
CA GLU A 126 -0.43 -5.32 -13.49
C GLU A 126 -1.05 -4.23 -12.62
N VAL A 127 -1.81 -3.30 -13.22
CA VAL A 127 -2.58 -2.29 -12.47
C VAL A 127 -3.55 -2.97 -11.49
N ALA A 128 -4.30 -3.98 -11.94
CA ALA A 128 -5.24 -4.69 -11.08
C ALA A 128 -4.53 -5.38 -9.90
N ARG A 129 -3.38 -6.03 -10.14
CA ARG A 129 -2.57 -6.64 -9.08
C ARG A 129 -2.05 -5.61 -8.09
N ALA A 130 -1.54 -4.47 -8.57
CA ALA A 130 -1.04 -3.40 -7.71
C ALA A 130 -2.15 -2.82 -6.82
N VAL A 131 -3.36 -2.68 -7.37
CA VAL A 131 -4.54 -2.23 -6.60
C VAL A 131 -4.96 -3.25 -5.55
N VAL A 132 -4.98 -4.54 -5.88
CA VAL A 132 -5.25 -5.62 -4.90
C VAL A 132 -4.18 -5.63 -3.81
N ALA A 133 -2.91 -5.55 -4.18
CA ALA A 133 -1.80 -5.52 -3.24
C ALA A 133 -1.91 -4.32 -2.29
N ARG A 134 -2.25 -3.13 -2.82
CA ARG A 134 -2.50 -1.94 -2.00
C ARG A 134 -3.65 -2.14 -1.03
N ARG A 135 -4.75 -2.75 -1.45
CA ARG A 135 -5.88 -3.05 -0.56
C ARG A 135 -5.48 -3.98 0.58
N MET A 136 -4.71 -5.03 0.30
CA MET A 136 -4.18 -5.93 1.33
C MET A 136 -3.32 -5.17 2.35
N LEU A 137 -2.50 -4.22 1.88
CA LEU A 137 -1.69 -3.36 2.74
C LEU A 137 -2.55 -2.38 3.57
N ASP A 138 -3.62 -1.83 2.99
CA ASP A 138 -4.57 -0.97 3.70
C ASP A 138 -5.30 -1.75 4.80
N GLU A 139 -5.73 -2.99 4.53
CA GLU A 139 -6.35 -3.89 5.53
C GLU A 139 -5.37 -4.21 6.68
N GLU A 140 -4.10 -4.46 6.37
CA GLU A 140 -3.08 -4.67 7.38
C GLU A 140 -2.76 -3.39 8.17
N ARG A 141 -2.76 -2.23 7.53
CA ARG A 141 -2.63 -0.94 8.21
C ARG A 141 -3.76 -0.78 9.22
N ASP A 142 -5.00 -1.02 8.82
CA ASP A 142 -6.18 -0.83 9.67
C ASP A 142 -6.16 -1.81 10.87
N ARG A 143 -5.56 -3.00 10.71
CA ARG A 143 -5.28 -3.93 11.81
C ARG A 143 -4.23 -3.40 12.79
N LEU A 144 -3.21 -2.71 12.31
CA LEU A 144 -2.07 -2.24 13.11
C LEU A 144 -2.30 -0.88 13.78
N LEU A 145 -3.11 0.00 13.18
CA LEU A 145 -3.37 1.35 13.66
C LEU A 145 -3.84 1.38 15.12
N PRO A 146 -4.86 0.61 15.56
CA PRO A 146 -5.30 0.62 16.95
C PRO A 146 -4.20 0.20 17.92
N ILE A 147 -3.38 -0.79 17.55
CA ILE A 147 -2.26 -1.27 18.37
C ILE A 147 -1.22 -0.15 18.54
N SER A 148 -0.99 0.63 17.48
CA SER A 148 -0.08 1.76 17.52
C SER A 148 -0.62 2.89 18.42
N GLU A 149 -1.92 3.18 18.35
CA GLU A 149 -2.58 4.23 19.13
C GLU A 149 -2.68 3.90 20.62
N GLU A 150 -3.10 2.67 20.96
CA GLU A 150 -3.10 2.17 22.34
C GLU A 150 -1.71 2.28 22.98
N ALA A 151 -0.68 1.94 22.22
CA ALA A 151 0.69 2.02 22.69
C ALA A 151 1.18 3.48 22.87
N ALA A 152 0.77 4.40 22.00
CA ALA A 152 1.10 5.83 22.13
C ALA A 152 0.43 6.49 23.35
N THR A 153 -0.78 6.06 23.71
CA THR A 153 -1.52 6.60 24.89
C THR A 153 -1.02 6.06 26.23
N ALA A 154 -0.38 4.88 26.25
CA ALA A 154 0.20 4.29 27.47
C ALA A 154 1.54 4.94 27.89
N GLU A 155 2.25 5.59 26.97
CA GLU A 155 3.57 6.20 27.21
C GLU A 155 3.53 7.45 28.15
N PRO A 156 2.55 8.38 28.06
CA PRO A 156 2.46 9.51 28.99
C PRO A 156 1.97 9.17 30.40
N ALA A 157 1.26 8.04 30.60
CA ALA A 157 0.76 7.64 31.92
C ALA A 157 1.82 7.02 32.84
N SER A 158 3.04 6.81 32.33
CA SER A 158 4.17 6.20 33.05
C SER A 158 5.26 7.20 33.45
N ARG A 159 5.02 8.51 33.31
CA ARG A 159 5.90 9.60 33.78
C ARG A 159 5.30 10.25 35.01
#